data_AF-A0A2V9P5N1-F1
#
_entry.id   AF-A0A2V9P5N1-F1
#
_cell.length_a   1.000
_cell.length_b   1.000
_cell.length_c   1.000
_cell.angle_alpha   90.00
_cell.angle_beta   90.00
_cell.angle_gamma   90.00
#
_symmetry.space_group_name_H-M   'P 1'
#
loop_
_entity.id
_entity.type
_entity.pdbx_description
1 polymer ?
#
loop_
_entity_poly.entity_id
_entity_poly.type
_entity_poly.pdbx_seq_one_letter_code
_entity_poly.pdbx_strand_id
1 'polypeptide(L)'
;MGISDRLLSKKNVNGRPHITAVHPAAALPGGEVRIVGNDLRPLDLRRPRVKFGDIEGAVVISSDEFLIARVPHGAASGPVVVSANGHASNPHQMTVAVAIAENLHPVTNPALDAEGNIFVTFSGSRGQKVPVAIYKIDTNYNVKPFLTDLMNPT
;
A
#
# COMPACT_ATOMS: atom_id res chain seq x y z
N MET A 1 0.48 -11.48 43.98
CA MET A 1 -0.04 -10.77 42.79
C MET A 1 1.02 -10.86 41.71
N GLY A 2 0.93 -11.93 40.90
CA GLY A 2 1.92 -12.27 39.88
C GLY A 2 1.62 -11.58 38.55
N ILE A 3 2.67 -11.25 37.84
CA ILE A 3 2.76 -10.37 36.67
C ILE A 3 2.17 -11.06 35.41
N SER A 4 1.35 -12.11 35.55
CA SER A 4 0.93 -12.99 34.45
C SER A 4 -0.37 -12.62 33.74
N ASP A 5 -1.26 -11.84 34.36
CA ASP A 5 -2.56 -11.53 33.71
C ASP A 5 -2.47 -10.43 32.65
N ARG A 6 -1.38 -9.64 32.62
CA ARG A 6 -1.21 -8.55 31.66
C ARG A 6 -0.74 -9.01 30.27
N LEU A 7 -0.22 -10.24 30.16
CA LEU A 7 0.25 -10.83 28.89
C LEU A 7 -0.81 -11.70 28.20
N LEU A 8 -1.91 -12.03 28.88
CA LEU A 8 -2.98 -12.89 28.34
C LEU A 8 -4.09 -12.12 27.60
N SER A 9 -4.04 -10.78 27.59
CA SER A 9 -5.16 -9.95 27.10
C SER A 9 -5.21 -9.73 25.57
N LYS A 10 -4.42 -10.46 24.77
CA LYS A 10 -4.44 -10.27 23.29
C LYS A 10 -4.51 -11.53 22.45
N LYS A 11 -4.59 -12.72 23.05
CA LYS A 11 -4.87 -13.92 22.27
C LYS A 11 -6.38 -14.00 22.07
N ASN A 12 -6.83 -14.02 20.83
CA ASN A 12 -8.25 -14.07 20.53
C ASN A 12 -8.76 -15.42 21.06
N VAL A 13 -9.65 -15.41 22.06
CA VAL A 13 -10.01 -16.59 22.87
C VAL A 13 -10.65 -17.71 22.03
N ASN A 14 -11.05 -17.40 20.79
CA ASN A 14 -11.76 -18.28 19.87
C ASN A 14 -10.87 -18.79 18.71
N GLY A 15 -9.58 -18.39 18.65
CA GLY A 15 -8.65 -18.77 17.57
C GLY A 15 -9.05 -18.27 16.18
N ARG A 16 -9.91 -17.25 16.12
CA ARG A 16 -10.38 -16.63 14.88
C ARG A 16 -9.41 -15.53 14.46
N PRO A 17 -8.99 -15.49 13.19
CA PRO A 17 -8.08 -14.45 12.71
C PRO A 17 -8.71 -13.07 12.92
N HIS A 18 -7.92 -12.10 13.35
CA HIS A 18 -8.38 -10.73 13.53
C HIS A 18 -7.33 -9.74 13.08
N ILE A 19 -7.73 -8.83 12.18
CA ILE A 19 -6.86 -7.78 11.65
C ILE A 19 -7.03 -6.53 12.53
N THR A 20 -5.91 -6.04 13.06
CA THR A 20 -5.85 -4.80 13.83
C THR A 20 -5.37 -3.62 12.99
N ALA A 21 -4.52 -3.86 11.99
CA ALA A 21 -4.04 -2.83 11.08
C ALA A 21 -3.58 -3.38 9.73
N VAL A 22 -3.64 -2.54 8.70
CA VAL A 22 -3.01 -2.77 7.39
C VAL A 22 -2.13 -1.57 7.06
N HIS A 23 -0.86 -1.81 6.72
CA HIS A 23 0.09 -0.76 6.37
C HIS A 23 0.95 -1.14 5.14
N PRO A 24 1.12 -0.23 4.17
CA PRO A 24 0.48 1.08 4.06
C PRO A 24 -1.05 0.98 3.89
N ALA A 25 -1.77 2.05 4.24
CA ALA A 25 -3.23 2.12 4.07
C ALA A 25 -3.66 2.21 2.59
N ALA A 26 -2.72 2.57 1.71
CA ALA A 26 -2.88 2.57 0.27
C ALA A 26 -1.66 1.93 -0.41
N ALA A 27 -1.89 1.13 -1.44
CA ALA A 27 -0.81 0.60 -2.28
C ALA A 27 -1.27 0.38 -3.72
N LEU A 28 -0.33 0.43 -4.65
CA LEU A 28 -0.54 0.04 -6.05
C LEU A 28 -0.65 -1.50 -6.16
N PRO A 29 -1.32 -2.03 -7.20
CA PRO A 29 -1.18 -3.43 -7.60
C PRO A 29 0.29 -3.84 -7.69
N GLY A 30 0.61 -5.02 -7.19
CA GLY A 30 1.98 -5.51 -7.08
C GLY A 30 2.75 -4.99 -5.85
N GLY A 31 2.26 -3.96 -5.17
CA GLY A 31 2.80 -3.47 -3.89
C GLY A 31 2.57 -4.47 -2.75
N GLU A 32 3.44 -4.43 -1.74
CA GLU A 32 3.33 -5.27 -0.56
C GLU A 32 2.66 -4.51 0.59
N VAL A 33 1.76 -5.18 1.28
CA VAL A 33 1.12 -4.68 2.50
C VAL A 33 1.38 -5.59 3.67
N ARG A 34 1.69 -4.98 4.81
CA ARG A 34 1.79 -5.63 6.10
C ARG A 34 0.42 -5.61 6.76
N ILE A 35 -0.11 -6.79 7.04
CA ILE A 35 -1.37 -7.00 7.75
C ILE A 35 -1.01 -7.45 9.16
N VAL A 36 -1.38 -6.68 10.17
CA VAL A 36 -1.08 -6.95 11.59
C VAL A 36 -2.35 -7.40 12.29
N GLY A 37 -2.23 -8.34 13.21
CA GLY A 37 -3.37 -8.98 13.83
C GLY A 37 -2.99 -10.06 14.83
N ASN A 38 -3.93 -10.97 15.07
CA ASN A 38 -3.72 -12.19 15.85
C ASN A 38 -4.37 -13.37 15.13
N ASP A 39 -3.88 -14.59 15.39
CA ASP A 39 -4.39 -15.84 14.85
C ASP A 39 -4.42 -15.85 13.29
N LEU A 40 -3.51 -15.11 12.65
CA LEU A 40 -3.47 -14.92 11.20
C LEU A 40 -2.84 -16.09 10.44
N ARG A 41 -2.14 -16.99 11.14
CA ARG A 41 -1.51 -18.17 10.56
C ARG A 41 -2.32 -19.42 10.89
N PRO A 42 -2.58 -20.30 9.91
CA PRO A 42 -3.16 -21.60 10.17
C PRO A 42 -2.29 -22.45 11.12
N LEU A 43 -2.91 -23.30 11.94
CA LEU A 43 -2.18 -24.22 12.83
C LEU A 43 -1.45 -25.33 12.06
N ASP A 44 -2.01 -25.75 10.92
CA ASP A 44 -1.38 -26.71 10.01
C ASP A 44 -0.30 -26.04 9.16
N LEU A 45 0.54 -26.84 8.48
CA LEU A 45 1.54 -26.36 7.49
C LEU A 45 0.92 -25.71 6.22
N ARG A 46 -0.33 -25.26 6.29
CA ARG A 46 -1.05 -24.58 5.21
C ARG A 46 -0.79 -23.06 5.25
N ARG A 47 -0.83 -22.42 4.09
CA ARG A 47 -0.76 -20.96 3.99
C ARG A 47 -2.12 -20.33 4.27
N PRO A 48 -2.19 -19.18 4.97
CA PRO A 48 -3.41 -18.39 5.02
C PRO A 48 -3.75 -17.87 3.62
N ARG A 49 -5.03 -17.52 3.42
CA ARG A 49 -5.47 -16.80 2.22
C ARG A 49 -5.76 -15.35 2.56
N VAL A 50 -5.32 -14.44 1.70
CA VAL A 50 -5.58 -13.00 1.85
C VAL A 50 -6.36 -12.55 0.64
N LYS A 51 -7.52 -11.93 0.86
CA LYS A 51 -8.34 -11.36 -0.21
C LYS A 51 -8.38 -9.84 -0.12
N PHE A 52 -8.29 -9.19 -1.27
CA PHE A 52 -8.49 -7.77 -1.48
C PHE A 52 -9.79 -7.62 -2.28
N GLY A 53 -10.88 -7.30 -1.59
CA GLY A 53 -12.23 -7.52 -2.11
C GLY A 53 -12.44 -9.01 -2.41
N ASP A 54 -12.74 -9.33 -3.67
CA ASP A 54 -12.98 -10.70 -4.11
C ASP A 54 -11.72 -11.42 -4.65
N ILE A 55 -10.62 -10.68 -4.85
CA ILE A 55 -9.41 -11.19 -5.50
C ILE A 55 -8.39 -11.65 -4.46
N GLU A 56 -7.87 -12.86 -4.63
CA GLU A 56 -6.84 -13.40 -3.75
C GLU A 56 -5.46 -12.79 -4.07
N GLY A 57 -4.79 -12.28 -3.04
CA GLY A 57 -3.42 -11.77 -3.12
C GLY A 57 -2.41 -12.81 -2.65
N ALA A 58 -1.20 -12.75 -3.22
CA ALA A 58 -0.14 -13.68 -2.86
C ALA A 58 0.42 -13.37 -1.47
N VAL A 59 0.50 -14.38 -0.60
CA VAL A 59 1.14 -14.27 0.72
C VAL A 59 2.65 -14.48 0.58
N VAL A 60 3.41 -13.47 0.96
CA VAL A 60 4.89 -13.43 0.93
C VAL A 60 5.46 -13.92 2.26
N ILE A 61 4.95 -13.40 3.38
CA ILE A 61 5.34 -13.80 4.74
C ILE A 61 4.10 -14.17 5.53
N SER A 62 4.20 -15.23 6.33
CA SER A 62 3.13 -15.66 7.23
C SER A 62 3.62 -15.93 8.64
N SER A 63 3.03 -15.21 9.60
CA SER A 63 3.21 -15.41 11.03
C SER A 63 1.85 -15.27 11.74
N ASP A 64 1.82 -15.57 13.03
CA ASP A 64 0.59 -15.49 13.82
C ASP A 64 0.12 -14.03 14.01
N GLU A 65 1.07 -13.10 14.19
CA GLU A 65 0.79 -11.70 14.51
C GLU A 65 0.80 -10.77 13.29
N PHE A 66 1.40 -11.22 12.19
CA PHE A 66 1.40 -10.45 10.94
C PHE A 66 1.58 -11.31 9.68
N LEU A 67 1.07 -10.80 8.57
CA LEU A 67 1.29 -11.30 7.22
C LEU A 67 1.87 -10.20 6.34
N ILE A 68 2.64 -10.58 5.32
CA ILE A 68 2.91 -9.69 4.17
C ILE A 68 2.23 -10.30 2.96
N ALA A 69 1.35 -9.53 2.33
CA ALA A 69 0.63 -9.93 1.13
C ALA A 69 0.81 -8.92 0.02
N ARG A 70 0.81 -9.39 -1.22
CA ARG A 70 0.91 -8.54 -2.41
C ARG A 70 -0.49 -8.20 -2.92
N VAL A 71 -0.73 -6.91 -3.17
CA VAL A 71 -1.99 -6.43 -3.78
C VAL A 71 -2.11 -7.00 -5.19
N PRO A 72 -3.16 -7.76 -5.53
CA PRO A 72 -3.29 -8.37 -6.85
C PRO A 72 -3.72 -7.33 -7.90
N HIS A 73 -3.39 -7.59 -9.16
CA HIS A 73 -3.92 -6.81 -10.29
C HIS A 73 -5.44 -6.96 -10.37
N GLY A 74 -6.13 -5.85 -10.66
CA GLY A 74 -7.59 -5.80 -10.72
C GLY A 74 -8.28 -5.64 -9.35
N ALA A 75 -7.53 -5.61 -8.23
CA ALA A 75 -8.11 -5.30 -6.94
C ALA A 75 -8.67 -3.86 -6.95
N ALA A 76 -9.86 -3.69 -6.37
CA ALA A 76 -10.44 -2.37 -6.11
C ALA A 76 -10.22 -1.99 -4.65
N SER A 77 -10.27 -0.68 -4.37
CA SER A 77 -10.32 -0.17 -2.99
C SER A 77 -11.49 -0.81 -2.24
N GLY A 78 -11.25 -1.25 -1.02
CA GLY A 78 -12.24 -1.99 -0.25
C GLY A 78 -11.63 -2.84 0.85
N PRO A 79 -12.37 -3.87 1.31
CA PRO A 79 -11.97 -4.66 2.46
C PRO A 79 -10.85 -5.64 2.10
N VAL A 80 -9.86 -5.73 2.99
CA VAL A 80 -8.89 -6.81 3.08
C VAL A 80 -9.36 -7.80 4.14
N VAL A 81 -9.36 -9.08 3.80
CA VAL A 81 -9.77 -10.17 4.69
C VAL A 81 -8.73 -11.28 4.68
N VAL A 82 -8.39 -11.78 5.87
CA VAL A 82 -7.53 -12.96 6.04
C VAL A 82 -8.41 -14.15 6.39
N SER A 83 -8.19 -15.27 5.72
CA SER A 83 -8.79 -16.56 6.06
C SER A 83 -7.74 -17.52 6.59
N ALA A 84 -7.93 -17.99 7.82
CA ALA A 84 -7.07 -18.95 8.51
C ALA A 84 -7.94 -19.88 9.37
N ASN A 85 -7.50 -21.14 9.56
CA ASN A 85 -8.21 -22.12 10.41
C ASN A 85 -9.72 -22.28 10.10
N GLY A 86 -10.10 -22.19 8.82
CA GLY A 86 -11.51 -22.26 8.40
C GLY A 86 -12.38 -21.04 8.73
N HIS A 87 -11.77 -19.97 9.26
CA HIS A 87 -12.46 -18.75 9.66
C HIS A 87 -11.94 -17.54 8.86
N ALA A 88 -12.83 -16.59 8.58
CA ALA A 88 -12.47 -15.29 8.04
C ALA A 88 -12.27 -14.27 9.17
N SER A 89 -11.38 -13.31 8.96
CA SER A 89 -11.19 -12.18 9.87
C SER A 89 -12.29 -11.14 9.73
N ASN A 90 -12.25 -10.11 10.59
CA ASN A 90 -12.92 -8.84 10.29
C ASN A 90 -12.37 -8.26 8.97
N PRO A 91 -13.20 -7.56 8.19
CA PRO A 91 -12.73 -6.75 7.08
C PRO A 91 -11.95 -5.54 7.59
N HIS A 92 -10.85 -5.21 6.94
CA HIS A 92 -10.11 -3.97 7.17
C HIS A 92 -10.02 -3.17 5.87
N GLN A 93 -10.43 -1.90 5.89
CA GLN A 93 -10.43 -1.08 4.67
C GLN A 93 -9.01 -0.76 4.21
N MET A 94 -8.82 -0.75 2.89
CA MET A 94 -7.59 -0.36 2.22
C MET A 94 -7.92 0.32 0.89
N THR A 95 -7.11 1.30 0.51
CA THR A 95 -7.18 1.94 -0.80
C THR A 95 -6.25 1.24 -1.79
N VAL A 96 -6.77 0.82 -2.94
CA VAL A 96 -5.93 0.40 -4.06
C VAL A 96 -5.67 1.62 -4.92
N ALA A 97 -4.42 2.04 -5.02
CA ALA A 97 -4.00 3.18 -5.81
C ALA A 97 -3.96 2.83 -7.31
N VAL A 98 -4.03 3.86 -8.15
CA VAL A 98 -3.86 3.76 -9.60
C VAL A 98 -2.63 4.57 -10.01
N ALA A 99 -1.82 4.02 -10.91
CA ALA A 99 -0.70 4.76 -11.50
C ALA A 99 -1.26 5.78 -12.51
N ILE A 100 -0.96 7.05 -12.29
CA ILE A 100 -1.44 8.17 -13.13
C ILE A 100 -0.34 8.74 -14.03
N ALA A 101 0.92 8.39 -13.77
CA ALA A 101 2.07 8.77 -14.58
C ALA A 101 3.26 7.85 -14.28
N GLU A 102 4.15 7.72 -15.26
CA GLU A 102 5.39 6.93 -15.17
C GLU A 102 6.59 7.77 -15.63
N ASN A 103 7.81 7.28 -15.37
CA ASN A 103 9.05 7.93 -15.82
C ASN A 103 9.25 9.37 -15.35
N LEU A 104 8.58 9.74 -14.27
CA LEU A 104 8.83 10.98 -13.53
C LEU A 104 9.82 10.64 -12.41
N HIS A 105 10.93 11.35 -12.34
CA HIS A 105 11.92 11.21 -11.28
C HIS A 105 11.77 12.35 -10.28
N PRO A 106 10.76 12.31 -9.38
CA PRO A 106 10.53 13.36 -8.41
C PRO A 106 11.68 13.44 -7.42
N VAL A 107 12.20 14.65 -7.19
CA VAL A 107 13.19 14.93 -6.13
C VAL A 107 12.56 15.47 -4.86
N THR A 108 11.23 15.64 -4.85
CA THR A 108 10.44 16.14 -3.73
C THR A 108 9.00 15.65 -3.82
N ASN A 109 8.19 15.91 -2.80
CA ASN A 109 6.76 15.67 -2.84
C ASN A 109 6.11 16.55 -3.93
N PRO A 110 5.24 15.99 -4.79
CA PRO A 110 4.53 16.78 -5.79
C PRO A 110 3.68 17.89 -5.17
N ALA A 111 3.62 19.05 -5.84
CA ALA A 111 2.74 20.16 -5.44
C ALA A 111 1.36 20.00 -6.13
N LEU A 112 0.30 20.50 -5.48
CA LEU A 112 -1.06 20.48 -6.02
C LEU A 112 -1.58 21.92 -6.15
N ASP A 113 -2.29 22.22 -7.24
CA ASP A 113 -3.09 23.46 -7.36
C ASP A 113 -4.55 23.27 -6.92
N ALA A 114 -5.33 24.35 -6.91
CA ALA A 114 -6.73 24.33 -6.48
C ALA A 114 -7.64 23.50 -7.40
N GLU A 115 -7.25 23.35 -8.67
CA GLU A 115 -7.94 22.56 -9.67
C GLU A 115 -7.58 21.06 -9.58
N GLY A 116 -6.64 20.68 -8.71
CA GLY A 116 -6.23 19.30 -8.48
C GLY A 116 -5.16 18.79 -9.45
N ASN A 117 -4.51 19.68 -10.21
CA ASN A 117 -3.37 19.29 -11.02
C ASN A 117 -2.14 19.07 -10.14
N ILE A 118 -1.30 18.13 -10.54
CA ILE A 118 -0.10 17.74 -9.82
C ILE A 118 1.14 18.26 -10.56
N PHE A 119 2.03 18.93 -9.85
CA PHE A 119 3.30 19.43 -10.37
C PHE A 119 4.43 18.61 -9.78
N VAL A 120 5.26 18.05 -10.65
CA VAL A 120 6.27 17.08 -10.29
C VAL A 120 7.56 17.37 -11.03
N THR A 121 8.67 17.19 -10.33
CA THR A 121 9.99 17.36 -10.92
C THR A 121 10.38 16.13 -11.73
N PHE A 122 11.14 16.36 -12.79
CA PHE A 122 11.87 15.32 -13.50
C PHE A 122 13.37 15.59 -13.35
N SER A 123 14.05 14.73 -12.61
CA SER A 123 15.51 14.72 -12.53
C SER A 123 16.09 13.71 -13.51
N GLY A 124 16.88 14.20 -14.46
CA GLY A 124 17.70 13.34 -15.31
C GLY A 124 18.89 12.74 -14.55
N SER A 125 19.70 11.95 -15.25
CA SER A 125 20.95 11.42 -14.68
C SER A 125 21.91 12.56 -14.29
N ARG A 126 22.86 12.30 -13.38
CA ARG A 126 23.86 13.29 -12.96
C ARG A 126 24.56 13.92 -14.19
N GLY A 127 24.53 15.24 -14.29
CA GLY A 127 25.16 15.99 -15.39
C GLY A 127 24.31 16.08 -16.67
N GLN A 128 23.15 15.44 -16.72
CA GLN A 128 22.21 15.56 -17.83
C GLN A 128 21.43 16.87 -17.72
N LYS A 129 21.56 17.74 -18.74
CA LYS A 129 20.63 18.85 -18.91
C LYS A 129 19.33 18.32 -19.50
N VAL A 130 18.25 18.37 -18.73
CA VAL A 130 16.91 18.00 -19.21
C VAL A 130 16.25 19.22 -19.85
N PRO A 131 15.50 19.06 -20.95
CA PRO A 131 14.84 20.18 -21.62
C PRO A 131 13.72 20.79 -20.76
N VAL A 132 13.07 19.97 -19.92
CA VAL A 132 12.05 20.40 -18.96
C VAL A 132 12.24 19.68 -17.63
N ALA A 133 12.27 20.47 -16.56
CA ALA A 133 12.48 19.98 -15.19
C ALA A 133 11.18 19.82 -14.39
N ILE A 134 10.06 20.41 -14.85
CA ILE A 134 8.77 20.38 -14.15
C ILE A 134 7.67 19.94 -15.11
N TYR A 135 6.93 18.92 -14.72
CA TYR A 135 5.77 18.40 -15.43
C TYR A 135 4.50 18.70 -14.64
N LYS A 136 3.42 18.99 -15.36
CA LYS A 136 2.06 19.08 -14.86
C LYS A 136 1.31 17.81 -15.26
N ILE A 137 0.67 17.16 -14.30
CA ILE A 137 -0.29 16.08 -14.50
C ILE A 137 -1.67 16.69 -14.27
N ASP A 138 -2.50 16.73 -15.30
CA ASP A 138 -3.87 17.26 -15.17
C ASP A 138 -4.82 16.24 -14.53
N THR A 139 -6.05 16.66 -14.24
CA THR A 139 -7.08 15.81 -13.62
C THR A 139 -7.56 14.67 -14.52
N ASN A 140 -7.22 14.69 -15.80
CA ASN A 140 -7.40 13.58 -16.73
C ASN A 140 -6.14 12.70 -16.86
N TYR A 141 -5.16 12.91 -15.97
CA TYR A 141 -3.87 12.21 -15.94
C TYR A 141 -2.98 12.43 -17.17
N ASN A 142 -3.20 13.50 -17.94
CA ASN A 142 -2.27 13.85 -19.01
C ASN A 142 -1.03 14.53 -18.43
N VAL A 143 0.14 14.00 -18.78
CA VAL A 143 1.43 14.55 -18.39
C VAL A 143 1.88 15.55 -19.45
N LYS A 144 2.12 16.80 -19.05
CA LYS A 144 2.58 17.88 -19.94
C LYS A 144 3.78 18.61 -19.34
N PRO A 145 4.77 19.03 -20.15
CA PRO A 145 5.83 19.91 -19.67
C PRO A 145 5.20 21.23 -19.20
N PHE A 146 5.56 21.69 -17.99
CA PHE A 146 4.95 22.90 -17.41
C PHE A 146 5.78 24.16 -17.67
N LEU A 147 7.10 24.07 -17.52
CA LEU A 147 8.01 25.21 -17.71
C LEU A 147 9.21 24.76 -18.53
N THR A 148 9.35 25.35 -19.71
CA THR A 148 10.56 25.28 -20.53
C THR A 148 11.51 26.41 -20.11
N ASP A 149 12.82 26.17 -20.14
CA ASP A 149 13.86 27.20 -19.93
C ASP A 149 13.91 27.88 -18.54
N LEU A 150 13.57 27.15 -17.47
CA LEU A 150 13.85 27.60 -16.10
C LEU A 150 15.37 27.64 -15.85
N MET A 151 15.92 28.84 -15.72
CA MET A 151 17.27 29.05 -15.19
C MET A 151 17.30 28.67 -13.71
N ASN A 152 18.29 27.86 -13.30
CA ASN A 152 18.42 27.41 -11.91
C ASN A 152 18.56 28.64 -11.00
N PRO A 153 17.65 28.88 -10.04
CA PRO A 153 17.81 29.98 -9.10
C PRO A 153 18.99 29.64 -8.18
N THR A 154 20.09 30.37 -8.36
CA THR A 154 21.28 30.32 -7.50
C THR A 154 20.98 30.84 -6.11
#